data_AF-A0A7S0URI5-F1
#
_entry.id   AF-A0A7S0URI5-F1
#
_cell.length_a   1.000
_cell.length_b   1.000
_cell.length_c   1.000
_cell.angle_alpha   90.00
_cell.angle_beta   90.00
_cell.angle_gamma   90.00
#
_symmetry.space_group_name_H-M   'P 1'
#
loop_
_entity.id
_entity.type
_entity.pdbx_description
1 polymer ?
#
loop_
_entity_poly.entity_id
_entity_poly.type
_entity_poly.pdbx_seq_one_letter_code
_entity_poly.pdbx_strand_id
1 'polypeptide(L)'
;PRKPHHHHHHHHHHHARPVVASRKERDEQRLTALLNRHPETWNASDVAHWLDVGLNMGQYRIRFVHQGIDGSLLLTLNEAMLIADLKVLPLAHRRLLLAAIDDLRDGKRGGGGGGGGGKG
;
A
#
# COMPACT_ATOMS: atom_id res chain seq x y z
N PRO A 1 65.72 -24.11 -20.66
CA PRO A 1 65.17 -23.66 -19.36
C PRO A 1 63.98 -22.70 -19.55
N ARG A 2 62.73 -23.17 -19.35
CA ARG A 2 61.51 -22.35 -19.42
C ARG A 2 60.98 -22.15 -18.00
N LYS A 3 60.83 -20.90 -17.56
CA LYS A 3 60.14 -20.56 -16.29
C LYS A 3 58.63 -20.57 -16.55
N PRO A 4 57.79 -21.15 -15.66
CA PRO A 4 56.35 -20.99 -15.76
C PRO A 4 55.94 -19.67 -15.10
N HIS A 5 55.22 -18.82 -15.85
CA HIS A 5 54.61 -17.62 -15.32
C HIS A 5 53.29 -18.01 -14.64
N HIS A 6 53.24 -17.90 -13.31
CA HIS A 6 52.02 -18.05 -12.53
C HIS A 6 51.02 -16.94 -12.88
N HIS A 7 49.91 -17.31 -13.53
CA HIS A 7 48.72 -16.48 -13.63
C HIS A 7 48.03 -16.48 -12.27
N HIS A 8 48.16 -15.39 -11.53
CA HIS A 8 47.32 -15.09 -10.38
C HIS A 8 45.91 -14.78 -10.90
N HIS A 9 45.01 -15.76 -10.84
CA HIS A 9 43.57 -15.52 -10.98
C HIS A 9 43.12 -14.72 -9.75
N HIS A 10 43.00 -13.40 -9.90
CA HIS A 10 42.19 -12.60 -8.98
C HIS A 10 40.75 -13.07 -9.13
N HIS A 11 40.31 -13.93 -8.22
CA HIS A 11 38.89 -14.15 -7.94
C HIS A 11 38.32 -12.80 -7.49
N HIS A 12 37.71 -12.07 -8.44
CA HIS A 12 36.72 -11.06 -8.12
C HIS A 12 35.59 -11.79 -7.39
N HIS A 13 35.66 -11.81 -6.06
CA HIS A 13 34.47 -11.95 -5.25
C HIS A 13 33.60 -10.73 -5.55
N HIS A 14 32.73 -10.89 -6.56
CA HIS A 14 31.51 -10.11 -6.64
C HIS A 14 30.73 -10.43 -5.36
N HIS A 15 31.04 -9.71 -4.29
CA HIS A 15 30.12 -9.57 -3.17
C HIS A 15 28.82 -9.07 -3.78
N ALA A 16 27.88 -9.98 -3.99
CA ALA A 16 26.52 -9.67 -4.37
C ALA A 16 26.05 -8.61 -3.39
N ARG A 17 25.93 -7.37 -3.88
CA ARG A 17 25.38 -6.27 -3.08
C ARG A 17 24.03 -6.77 -2.56
N PRO A 18 23.72 -6.58 -1.27
CA PRO A 18 22.43 -7.00 -0.74
C PRO A 18 21.35 -6.38 -1.62
N VAL A 19 20.44 -7.22 -2.09
CA VAL A 19 19.35 -6.86 -2.99
C VAL A 19 18.50 -5.81 -2.28
N VAL A 20 18.70 -4.54 -2.63
CA VAL A 20 17.82 -3.46 -2.19
C VAL A 20 16.45 -3.75 -2.81
N ALA A 21 15.46 -4.11 -1.98
CA ALA A 21 14.11 -4.39 -2.42
C ALA A 21 13.61 -3.26 -3.33
N SER A 22 12.93 -3.58 -4.43
CA SER A 22 12.37 -2.59 -5.35
C SER A 22 11.38 -1.67 -4.63
N ARG A 23 11.11 -0.50 -5.21
CA ARG A 23 10.14 0.45 -4.63
C ARG A 23 8.78 -0.21 -4.41
N LYS A 24 8.30 -0.97 -5.40
CA LYS A 24 7.04 -1.71 -5.34
C LYS A 24 7.01 -2.70 -4.16
N GLU A 25 8.06 -3.52 -4.01
CA GLU A 25 8.14 -4.48 -2.91
C GLU A 25 8.16 -3.77 -1.54
N ARG A 26 8.87 -2.64 -1.41
CA ARG A 26 8.87 -1.86 -0.16
C ARG A 26 7.49 -1.28 0.16
N ASP A 27 6.78 -0.81 -0.85
CA ASP A 27 5.44 -0.24 -0.70
C ASP A 27 4.43 -1.32 -0.28
N GLU A 28 4.51 -2.51 -0.87
CA GLU A 28 3.70 -3.69 -0.50
C GLU A 28 4.02 -4.21 0.90
N GLN A 29 5.31 -4.28 1.26
CA GLN A 29 5.75 -4.65 2.61
C GLN A 29 5.22 -3.66 3.65
N ARG A 30 5.30 -2.35 3.36
CA ARG A 30 4.76 -1.31 4.23
C ARG A 30 3.23 -1.43 4.36
N LEU A 31 2.52 -1.69 3.27
CA LEU A 31 1.06 -1.89 3.31
C LEU A 31 0.71 -3.10 4.16
N THR A 32 1.42 -4.21 4.01
CA THR A 32 1.21 -5.44 4.81
C THR A 32 1.42 -5.16 6.30
N ALA A 33 2.50 -4.47 6.66
CA ALA A 33 2.76 -4.09 8.06
C ALA A 33 1.67 -3.14 8.61
N LEU A 34 1.17 -2.23 7.77
CA LEU A 34 0.12 -1.29 8.14
C LEU A 34 -1.21 -2.00 8.42
N LEU A 35 -1.62 -2.93 7.55
CA LEU A 35 -2.87 -3.69 7.69
C LEU A 35 -2.89 -4.64 8.89
N ASN A 36 -1.73 -4.94 9.49
CA ASN A 36 -1.63 -5.69 10.74
C ASN A 36 -1.86 -4.84 12.01
N ARG A 37 -1.99 -3.51 11.87
CA ARG A 37 -2.32 -2.58 12.97
C ARG A 37 -3.79 -2.18 12.91
N HIS A 38 -4.37 -1.92 14.08
CA HIS A 38 -5.74 -1.39 14.14
C HIS A 38 -5.83 -0.03 13.41
N PRO A 39 -6.83 0.18 12.53
CA PRO A 39 -6.91 1.40 11.71
C PRO A 39 -6.95 2.69 12.52
N GLU A 40 -7.55 2.72 13.70
CA GLU A 40 -7.56 3.91 14.58
C GLU A 40 -6.17 4.43 14.93
N THR A 41 -5.13 3.56 14.89
CA THR A 41 -3.75 3.96 15.20
C THR A 41 -3.00 4.49 13.96
N TRP A 42 -3.65 4.61 12.81
CA TRP A 42 -3.03 5.10 11.58
C TRP A 42 -2.95 6.62 11.61
N ASN A 43 -1.82 7.18 11.18
CA ASN A 43 -1.70 8.61 10.92
C ASN A 43 -2.13 8.92 9.47
N ALA A 44 -2.18 10.21 9.11
CA ALA A 44 -2.59 10.62 7.76
C ALA A 44 -1.67 10.10 6.63
N SER A 45 -0.37 9.88 6.90
CA SER A 45 0.55 9.29 5.93
C SER A 45 0.29 7.80 5.69
N ASP A 46 -0.13 7.08 6.74
CA ASP A 46 -0.54 5.68 6.67
C ASP A 46 -1.84 5.55 5.87
N VAL A 47 -2.85 6.38 6.14
CA VAL A 47 -4.10 6.44 5.35
C VAL A 47 -3.81 6.72 3.88
N ALA A 48 -2.94 7.68 3.59
CA ALA A 48 -2.54 7.98 2.21
C ALA A 48 -1.78 6.82 1.56
N HIS A 49 -1.00 6.03 2.30
CA HIS A 49 -0.34 4.83 1.78
C HIS A 49 -1.34 3.73 1.45
N TRP A 50 -2.31 3.51 2.33
CA TRP A 50 -3.39 2.55 2.12
C TRP A 50 -4.26 2.91 0.90
N LEU A 51 -4.60 4.20 0.74
CA LEU A 51 -5.29 4.67 -0.47
C LEU A 51 -4.51 4.37 -1.74
N ASP A 52 -3.22 4.69 -1.74
CA ASP A 52 -2.35 4.54 -2.92
C ASP A 52 -2.18 3.08 -3.30
N VAL A 53 -1.67 2.27 -2.36
CA VAL A 53 -1.21 0.92 -2.65
C VAL A 53 -2.34 -0.09 -2.47
N GLY A 54 -3.18 0.09 -1.45
CA GLY A 54 -4.24 -0.85 -1.11
C GLY A 54 -5.46 -0.75 -2.03
N LEU A 55 -5.84 0.48 -2.42
CA LEU A 55 -7.03 0.73 -3.24
C LEU A 55 -6.72 1.21 -4.66
N ASN A 56 -5.44 1.43 -4.99
CA ASN A 56 -5.03 2.07 -6.25
C ASN A 56 -5.70 3.44 -6.46
N MET A 57 -5.85 4.19 -5.36
CA MET A 57 -6.51 5.50 -5.29
C MET A 57 -5.53 6.63 -4.94
N GLY A 58 -4.31 6.53 -5.46
CA GLY A 58 -3.21 7.47 -5.20
C GLY A 58 -3.54 8.94 -5.50
N GLN A 59 -4.50 9.21 -6.39
CA GLN A 59 -4.96 10.56 -6.73
C GLN A 59 -5.57 11.32 -5.55
N TYR A 60 -6.08 10.63 -4.53
CA TYR A 60 -6.71 11.28 -3.37
C TYR A 60 -5.75 11.53 -2.19
N ARG A 61 -4.52 11.03 -2.26
CA ARG A 61 -3.54 11.10 -1.15
C ARG A 61 -3.32 12.52 -0.64
N ILE A 62 -3.06 13.45 -1.55
CA ILE A 62 -2.74 14.84 -1.19
C ILE A 62 -3.92 15.47 -0.43
N ARG A 63 -5.15 15.20 -0.87
CA ARG A 63 -6.37 15.70 -0.23
C ARG A 63 -6.53 15.12 1.18
N PHE A 64 -6.37 13.81 1.34
CA PHE A 64 -6.50 13.16 2.65
C PHE A 64 -5.43 13.66 3.63
N VAL A 65 -4.19 13.81 3.18
CA VAL A 65 -3.11 14.37 4.01
C VAL A 65 -3.40 15.83 4.38
N HIS A 66 -3.78 16.67 3.41
CA HIS A 66 -4.07 18.08 3.64
C HIS A 66 -5.25 18.29 4.61
N GLN A 67 -6.26 17.44 4.55
CA GLN A 67 -7.41 17.48 5.46
C GLN A 67 -7.14 16.77 6.80
N GLY A 68 -5.92 16.26 7.01
CA GLY A 68 -5.54 15.60 8.26
C GLY A 68 -6.34 14.33 8.54
N ILE A 69 -6.75 13.60 7.50
CA ILE A 69 -7.52 12.36 7.65
C ILE A 69 -6.60 11.26 8.18
N ASP A 70 -6.60 11.08 9.50
CA ASP A 70 -5.98 9.96 10.18
C ASP A 70 -6.93 8.75 10.23
N GLY A 71 -6.47 7.67 10.87
CA GLY A 71 -7.21 6.44 11.00
C GLY A 71 -8.53 6.55 11.75
N SER A 72 -8.57 7.38 12.80
CA SER A 72 -9.79 7.59 13.58
C SER A 72 -10.83 8.35 12.75
N LEU A 73 -10.43 9.41 12.05
CA LEU A 73 -11.32 10.16 11.18
C LEU A 73 -11.73 9.33 9.95
N LEU A 74 -10.83 8.54 9.37
CA LEU A 74 -11.13 7.62 8.27
C LEU A 74 -12.32 6.71 8.60
N LEU A 75 -12.34 6.11 9.79
CA LEU A 75 -13.40 5.22 10.23
C LEU A 75 -14.73 5.92 10.51
N THR A 76 -14.80 7.25 10.51
CA THR A 76 -16.06 8.01 10.67
C THR A 76 -16.57 8.60 9.35
N LEU A 77 -15.80 8.48 8.25
CA LEU A 77 -16.20 9.03 6.96
C LEU A 77 -17.51 8.41 6.46
N ASN A 78 -18.33 9.26 5.87
CA ASN A 78 -19.56 8.92 5.18
C ASN A 78 -19.57 9.53 3.78
N GLU A 79 -20.56 9.17 2.96
CA GLU A 79 -20.66 9.66 1.57
C GLU A 79 -20.70 11.18 1.47
N ALA A 80 -21.38 11.87 2.38
CA ALA A 80 -21.48 13.34 2.36
C ALA A 80 -20.12 14.00 2.58
N MET A 81 -19.32 13.53 3.54
CA MET A 81 -17.96 14.03 3.81
C MET A 81 -17.01 13.74 2.64
N LEU A 82 -17.14 12.57 2.01
CA LEU A 82 -16.37 12.24 0.81
C LEU A 82 -16.62 13.25 -0.32
N ILE A 83 -17.85 13.72 -0.48
CA ILE A 83 -18.23 14.70 -1.52
C ILE A 83 -17.84 16.12 -1.11
N ALA A 84 -18.26 16.55 0.09
CA ALA A 84 -18.16 17.94 0.52
C ALA A 84 -16.72 18.34 0.84
N ASP A 85 -16.00 17.50 1.57
CA ASP A 85 -14.70 17.85 2.15
C ASP A 85 -13.53 17.28 1.33
N LEU A 86 -13.65 16.03 0.91
CA LEU A 86 -12.57 15.32 0.20
C LEU A 86 -12.69 15.41 -1.32
N LYS A 87 -13.86 15.83 -1.82
CA LYS A 87 -14.18 15.99 -3.25
C LYS A 87 -13.98 14.70 -4.06
N VAL A 88 -14.35 13.55 -3.50
CA VAL A 88 -14.45 12.27 -4.21
C VAL A 88 -15.78 12.23 -4.96
N LEU A 89 -15.81 12.86 -6.13
CA LEU A 89 -17.03 13.03 -6.93
C LEU A 89 -17.47 11.81 -7.76
N PRO A 90 -16.57 10.94 -8.25
CA PRO A 90 -17.00 9.73 -8.95
C PRO A 90 -17.72 8.76 -7.99
N LEU A 91 -18.96 8.37 -8.34
CA LEU A 91 -19.77 7.45 -7.53
C LEU A 91 -19.05 6.13 -7.27
N ALA A 92 -18.44 5.55 -8.30
CA ALA A 92 -17.71 4.29 -8.19
C ALA A 92 -16.57 4.37 -7.15
N HIS A 93 -15.85 5.49 -7.10
CA HIS A 93 -14.77 5.66 -6.13
C HIS A 93 -15.30 5.79 -4.70
N ARG A 94 -16.41 6.51 -4.49
CA ARG A 94 -17.03 6.58 -3.16
C ARG A 94 -17.51 5.22 -2.68
N ARG A 95 -18.15 4.45 -3.57
CA ARG A 95 -18.64 3.11 -3.24
C ARG A 95 -17.50 2.17 -2.85
N LEU A 96 -16.41 2.15 -3.63
CA LEU A 96 -15.23 1.35 -3.34
C LEU A 96 -14.57 1.77 -2.02
N LEU A 97 -14.39 3.08 -1.80
CA LEU A 97 -13.76 3.59 -0.59
C LEU A 97 -14.60 3.30 0.67
N LEU A 98 -15.92 3.51 0.62
CA LEU A 98 -16.80 3.22 1.75
C LEU A 98 -16.82 1.73 2.08
N ALA A 99 -16.91 0.86 1.08
CA ALA A 99 -16.84 -0.58 1.28
C ALA A 99 -15.51 -1.00 1.93
N ALA A 100 -14.39 -0.43 1.46
CA ALA A 100 -13.08 -0.72 2.03
C ALA A 100 -12.93 -0.17 3.47
N ILE A 101 -13.57 0.95 3.80
CA ILE A 101 -13.64 1.46 5.19
C ILE A 101 -14.48 0.53 6.06
N ASP A 102 -15.60 0.01 5.55
CA ASP A 102 -16.42 -0.98 6.28
C ASP A 102 -15.62 -2.26 6.57
N ASP A 103 -14.83 -2.75 5.61
CA ASP A 103 -13.94 -3.89 5.84
C ASP A 103 -12.90 -3.62 6.96
N LEU A 104 -12.37 -2.39 7.02
CA LEU A 104 -11.47 -1.97 8.10
C LEU A 104 -12.18 -1.92 9.46
N ARG A 105 -13.43 -1.46 9.52
CA ARG A 105 -14.27 -1.44 10.75
C ARG A 105 -14.56 -2.86 11.25
N ASP A 106 -14.88 -3.77 10.34
CA ASP A 106 -15.18 -5.16 10.64
C ASP A 106 -13.93 -5.99 11.02
N GLY A 107 -12.73 -5.42 10.87
CA GLY A 107 -11.48 -6.16 11.01
C GLY A 107 -11.28 -7.24 9.94
N LYS A 108 -12.05 -7.17 8.83
CA LYS A 108 -11.82 -8.01 7.66
C LYS A 108 -10.53 -7.51 7.00
N ARG A 109 -9.46 -8.25 7.24
CA ARG A 109 -8.13 -7.98 6.66
C ARG A 109 -8.30 -7.74 5.17
N GLY A 110 -8.02 -6.52 4.71
CA GLY A 110 -8.12 -6.12 3.31
C GLY A 110 -7.37 -7.10 2.43
N GLY A 111 -8.12 -7.93 1.72
CA GLY A 111 -7.63 -9.04 0.93
C GLY A 111 -8.70 -9.57 -0.01
N GLY A 112 -8.76 -8.97 -1.20
CA GLY A 112 -9.26 -9.57 -2.45
C GLY A 112 -10.52 -10.43 -2.38
N GLY A 113 -11.68 -9.82 -2.66
CA GLY A 113 -12.86 -10.57 -3.09
C GLY A 113 -12.72 -10.99 -4.56
N GLY A 114 -12.15 -12.18 -4.79
CA GLY A 114 -12.21 -12.89 -6.05
C GLY A 114 -13.64 -13.33 -6.38
N GLY A 115 -14.15 -12.92 -7.54
CA GLY A 115 -15.43 -13.37 -8.07
C GLY A 115 -15.35 -14.81 -8.56
N GLY A 116 -16.02 -15.71 -7.84
CA GLY A 116 -16.12 -17.14 -8.16
C GLY A 116 -16.90 -17.41 -9.45
N GLY A 117 -16.40 -18.37 -10.23
CA GLY A 117 -17.12 -18.96 -11.34
C GLY A 117 -18.30 -19.81 -10.85
N GLY A 118 -19.50 -19.43 -11.26
CA GLY A 118 -20.67 -20.30 -11.26
C GLY A 118 -20.76 -21.03 -12.60
N LYS A 119 -20.50 -22.34 -12.60
CA LYS A 119 -20.97 -23.24 -13.66
C LYS A 119 -22.39 -23.68 -13.28
N GLY A 120 -23.34 -23.40 -14.16
CA GLY A 120 -24.66 -24.02 -14.22
C GLY A 120 -24.87 -24.54 -15.63
#